data_AF-A0AB38YDC6-F1
#
_entry.id   AF-A0AB38YDC6-F1
#
_cell.length_a   1.000
_cell.length_b   1.000
_cell.length_c   1.000
_cell.angle_alpha   90.00
_cell.angle_beta   90.00
_cell.angle_gamma   90.00
#
_symmetry.space_group_name_H-M   'P 1'
#
loop_
_entity.id
_entity.type
_entity.pdbx_description
1 polymer ?
#
loop_
_entity_poly.entity_id
_entity_poly.type
_entity_poly.pdbx_seq_one_letter_code
_entity_poly.pdbx_strand_id
1 'polypeptide(L)'
;MSRSRRKSLPPIPRTIDPQTRAWMEAVKEQLDVGQGTRGNTLDTNLTYGDLIDIGVAKFKTKFSGGLFNSSQLVPVDQVIDRTIPPRPDGVYGAASIGANTLIWTDPFRQYRNHSHAEVLRAEGEDSLPGEAVKIGTANGSIYSDFTPQPGVFYRYWVRFVSRADITGPIHSSVGLLIETAIPAAVMIEAISGQIDESVLAGSLNQRINLIDGPDSLEGSVASIIKVESQARVEQDNVLSQQINTLASQVNSNLSAIQTESQTRATQNEALALQINTVYAQSNENASAIQTESQTRATQFNTLAQQITTVQSEFEDETAAIQQTLTTQGSAVDGLTAQWEVKSDVNGLVGGVGFFNNGETVDFGIVADRLWITPPNGTGMLKPFIIQDGAVYMNVAVIKEGSIDEGRIGPINFGKIVDSEGQPVTTLAGQLKAEQISTENMTISETATFLGNLDIKSASSGERLQIKNSKIQVFNEDNNLVLVLGNLTE
;
A
#
# COMPACT_ATOMS: atom_id res chain seq x y z
N MET A 1 -94.77 -72.34 91.56
CA MET A 1 -93.99 -72.29 92.83
C MET A 1 -93.20 -73.58 92.99
N SER A 2 -91.99 -73.68 92.44
CA SER A 2 -91.07 -74.76 92.84
C SER A 2 -90.19 -74.21 93.96
N ARG A 3 -90.38 -74.72 95.18
CA ARG A 3 -89.48 -74.45 96.30
C ARG A 3 -88.06 -74.79 95.85
N SER A 4 -87.14 -73.82 95.91
CA SER A 4 -85.69 -74.06 95.74
C SER A 4 -85.27 -75.17 96.70
N ARG A 5 -85.14 -76.40 96.18
CA ARG A 5 -84.66 -77.54 96.96
C ARG A 5 -83.18 -77.30 97.21
N ARG A 6 -82.76 -77.34 98.47
CA ARG A 6 -81.35 -77.20 98.84
C ARG A 6 -80.57 -78.35 98.18
N LYS A 7 -79.60 -78.01 97.32
CA LYS A 7 -78.81 -78.98 96.54
C LYS A 7 -77.79 -79.79 97.38
N SER A 8 -77.59 -79.44 98.65
CA SER A 8 -76.78 -80.24 99.58
C SER A 8 -77.34 -80.14 101.01
N LEU A 9 -77.06 -81.17 101.82
CA LEU A 9 -77.43 -81.18 103.23
C LEU A 9 -76.60 -80.15 104.03
N PRO A 10 -77.15 -79.54 105.10
CA PRO A 10 -76.37 -78.65 105.97
C PRO A 10 -75.21 -79.38 106.67
N PRO A 11 -74.18 -78.65 107.14
CA PRO A 11 -73.06 -79.25 107.87
C PRO A 11 -73.55 -79.90 109.18
N ILE A 12 -73.00 -81.08 109.49
CA ILE A 12 -73.40 -81.86 110.67
C ILE A 12 -72.87 -81.15 111.95
N PRO A 13 -73.71 -80.91 112.97
CA PRO A 13 -73.32 -80.20 114.20
C PRO A 13 -72.13 -80.82 114.96
N ARG A 14 -71.33 -79.98 115.63
CA ARG A 14 -70.12 -80.42 116.37
C ARG A 14 -70.37 -81.11 117.71
N THR A 15 -71.60 -81.12 118.20
CA THR A 15 -72.00 -81.58 119.53
C THR A 15 -72.38 -83.07 119.62
N ILE A 16 -72.34 -83.80 118.50
CA ILE A 16 -72.74 -85.21 118.41
C ILE A 16 -71.50 -86.10 118.62
N ASP A 17 -71.70 -87.32 119.15
CA ASP A 17 -70.62 -88.28 119.35
C ASP A 17 -69.85 -88.59 118.05
N PRO A 18 -68.55 -88.90 118.13
CA PRO A 18 -67.71 -89.06 116.94
C PRO A 18 -68.15 -90.17 115.98
N GLN A 19 -68.74 -91.25 116.50
CA GLN A 19 -69.12 -92.41 115.70
C GLN A 19 -70.38 -92.11 114.86
N THR A 20 -71.39 -91.48 115.47
CA THR A 20 -72.57 -90.97 114.77
C THR A 20 -72.21 -89.90 113.75
N ARG A 21 -71.24 -89.03 114.06
CA ARG A 21 -70.76 -88.02 113.12
C ARG A 21 -70.17 -88.65 111.85
N ALA A 22 -69.27 -89.62 112.00
CA ALA A 22 -68.63 -90.28 110.86
C ALA A 22 -69.65 -90.97 109.95
N TRP A 23 -70.67 -91.62 110.54
CA TRP A 23 -71.77 -92.21 109.78
C TRP A 23 -72.59 -91.14 109.03
N MET A 24 -72.96 -90.05 109.70
CA MET A 24 -73.71 -88.97 109.06
C MET A 24 -72.90 -88.29 107.95
N GLU A 25 -71.59 -88.14 108.12
CA GLU A 25 -70.71 -87.58 107.08
C GLU A 25 -70.65 -88.50 105.86
N ALA A 26 -70.56 -89.82 106.05
CA ALA A 26 -70.62 -90.80 104.96
C ALA A 26 -71.99 -90.80 104.26
N VAL A 27 -73.09 -90.73 105.01
CA VAL A 27 -74.45 -90.63 104.42
C VAL A 27 -74.63 -89.32 103.65
N LYS A 28 -74.13 -88.21 104.18
CA LYS A 28 -74.15 -86.92 103.50
C LYS A 28 -73.32 -86.95 102.22
N GLU A 29 -72.13 -87.53 102.25
CA GLU A 29 -71.28 -87.70 101.07
C GLU A 29 -71.98 -88.54 100.00
N GLN A 30 -72.57 -89.69 100.37
CA GLN A 30 -73.30 -90.54 99.42
C GLN A 30 -74.50 -89.82 98.78
N LEU A 31 -75.21 -88.98 99.55
CA LEU A 31 -76.35 -88.22 99.03
C LEU A 31 -75.91 -87.04 98.15
N ASP A 32 -74.86 -86.32 98.53
CA ASP A 32 -74.33 -85.19 97.75
C ASP A 32 -73.69 -85.68 96.43
N VAL A 33 -73.06 -86.86 96.42
CA VAL A 33 -72.62 -87.55 95.18
C VAL A 33 -73.81 -87.93 94.32
N GLY A 34 -74.84 -88.56 94.91
CA GLY A 34 -76.06 -88.93 94.18
C GLY A 34 -76.84 -87.73 93.61
N GLN A 35 -76.73 -86.53 94.19
CA GLN A 35 -77.34 -85.30 93.67
C GLN A 35 -76.41 -84.46 92.76
N GLY A 36 -75.16 -84.89 92.56
CA GLY A 36 -74.20 -84.23 91.67
C GLY A 36 -73.61 -82.94 92.19
N THR A 37 -73.66 -82.72 93.51
CA THR A 37 -73.06 -81.54 94.15
C THR A 37 -71.66 -81.78 94.71
N ARG A 38 -71.21 -83.03 94.78
CA ARG A 38 -69.85 -83.43 95.20
C ARG A 38 -69.41 -84.66 94.40
N GLY A 39 -68.15 -84.72 93.94
CA GLY A 39 -67.65 -85.84 93.12
C GLY A 39 -67.84 -85.66 91.61
N ASN A 40 -67.71 -86.76 90.84
CA ASN A 40 -67.90 -86.74 89.39
C ASN A 40 -69.39 -86.66 89.04
N THR A 41 -69.74 -85.73 88.14
CA THR A 41 -71.12 -85.57 87.65
C THR A 41 -71.69 -86.82 86.95
N LEU A 42 -70.85 -87.75 86.51
CA LEU A 42 -71.27 -89.03 85.94
C LEU A 42 -71.79 -90.03 86.99
N ASP A 43 -71.47 -89.83 88.27
CA ASP A 43 -71.91 -90.70 89.38
C ASP A 43 -73.24 -90.22 89.99
N THR A 44 -73.94 -89.32 89.29
CA THR A 44 -75.25 -88.81 89.70
C THR A 44 -76.33 -89.86 89.54
N ASN A 45 -77.30 -89.86 90.46
CA ASN A 45 -78.45 -90.76 90.36
C ASN A 45 -79.33 -90.34 89.18
N LEU A 46 -79.45 -91.22 88.19
CA LEU A 46 -80.34 -91.00 87.05
C LEU A 46 -81.80 -91.10 87.49
N THR A 47 -82.61 -90.07 87.20
CA THR A 47 -84.06 -90.14 87.44
C THR A 47 -84.79 -90.63 86.20
N TYR A 48 -85.98 -91.20 86.40
CA TYR A 48 -86.85 -91.59 85.30
C TYR A 48 -87.31 -90.40 84.43
N GLY A 49 -87.33 -89.18 84.98
CA GLY A 49 -87.59 -87.96 84.21
C GLY A 49 -86.44 -87.65 83.25
N ASP A 50 -85.20 -87.82 83.71
CA ASP A 50 -84.02 -87.60 82.87
C ASP A 50 -84.05 -88.54 81.66
N LEU A 51 -84.34 -89.83 81.86
CA LEU A 51 -84.46 -90.83 80.78
C LEU A 51 -85.48 -90.49 79.69
N ILE A 52 -86.55 -89.78 80.05
CA ILE A 52 -87.59 -89.33 79.10
C ILE A 52 -87.14 -88.07 78.37
N ASP A 53 -86.55 -87.11 79.08
CA ASP A 53 -86.08 -85.85 78.50
C ASP A 53 -84.90 -86.07 77.53
N ILE A 54 -84.02 -87.04 77.80
CA ILE A 54 -82.96 -87.45 76.85
C ILE A 54 -83.46 -88.37 75.73
N GLY A 55 -84.77 -88.70 75.68
CA GLY A 55 -85.43 -89.36 74.56
C GLY A 55 -85.16 -90.86 74.42
N VAL A 56 -84.59 -91.51 75.44
CA VAL A 56 -84.20 -92.94 75.38
C VAL A 56 -85.32 -93.85 75.86
N ALA A 57 -86.20 -93.35 76.74
CA ALA A 57 -87.39 -94.07 77.21
C ALA A 57 -88.66 -93.25 77.00
N LYS A 58 -89.77 -93.92 76.74
CA LYS A 58 -91.12 -93.34 76.70
C LYS A 58 -92.05 -94.08 77.64
N PHE A 59 -93.11 -93.41 78.09
CA PHE A 59 -94.19 -94.11 78.76
C PHE A 59 -94.91 -95.04 77.78
N LYS A 60 -95.23 -96.25 78.23
CA LYS A 60 -96.01 -97.22 77.44
C LYS A 60 -97.39 -96.67 77.05
N THR A 61 -97.95 -95.77 77.85
CA THR A 61 -99.23 -95.07 77.64
C THR A 61 -99.15 -93.62 78.17
N LYS A 62 -100.02 -92.70 77.74
CA LYS A 62 -100.04 -91.33 78.28
C LYS A 62 -100.20 -91.35 79.81
N PHE A 63 -99.29 -90.70 80.53
CA PHE A 63 -99.28 -90.66 82.00
C PHE A 63 -100.24 -89.59 82.53
N SER A 64 -101.18 -89.97 83.39
CA SER A 64 -102.15 -89.07 84.03
C SER A 64 -102.10 -89.18 85.57
N GLY A 65 -101.01 -88.69 86.16
CA GLY A 65 -100.96 -88.27 87.57
C GLY A 65 -101.31 -89.30 88.66
N GLY A 66 -100.60 -90.44 88.72
CA GLY A 66 -100.69 -91.44 89.80
C GLY A 66 -99.32 -91.87 90.35
N LEU A 67 -99.30 -92.79 91.32
CA LEU A 67 -98.07 -93.42 91.85
C LEU A 67 -97.28 -94.10 90.71
N PHE A 68 -96.04 -93.65 90.50
CA PHE A 68 -95.15 -94.15 89.45
C PHE A 68 -94.62 -95.57 89.77
N ASN A 69 -94.62 -96.48 88.79
CA ASN A 69 -93.98 -97.80 88.87
C ASN A 69 -93.06 -98.01 87.65
N SER A 70 -91.85 -98.57 87.86
CA SER A 70 -90.80 -98.78 86.85
C SER A 70 -91.22 -99.64 85.65
N SER A 71 -92.29 -100.43 85.77
CA SER A 71 -92.85 -101.26 84.69
C SER A 71 -93.60 -100.47 83.59
N GLN A 72 -93.76 -99.16 83.74
CA GLN A 72 -94.49 -98.30 82.78
C GLN A 72 -93.60 -97.60 81.74
N LEU A 73 -92.26 -97.74 81.84
CA LEU A 73 -91.30 -97.21 80.87
C LEU A 73 -90.90 -98.29 79.85
N VAL A 74 -90.87 -97.92 78.58
CA VAL A 74 -90.38 -98.76 77.48
C VAL A 74 -89.34 -98.00 76.65
N PRO A 75 -88.35 -98.68 76.04
CA PRO A 75 -87.42 -98.05 75.10
C PRO A 75 -88.11 -97.43 73.89
N VAL A 76 -87.48 -96.42 73.28
CA VAL A 76 -87.90 -95.87 71.97
C VAL A 76 -87.23 -96.69 70.86
N ASP A 77 -88.01 -97.49 70.09
CA ASP A 77 -87.48 -98.20 68.91
C ASP A 77 -87.13 -97.22 67.78
N GLN A 78 -85.87 -97.23 67.31
CA GLN A 78 -85.45 -96.53 66.08
C GLN A 78 -85.62 -97.46 64.88
N VAL A 79 -86.60 -97.20 64.01
CA VAL A 79 -86.75 -97.88 62.72
C VAL A 79 -85.85 -97.18 61.70
N ILE A 80 -84.82 -97.86 61.19
CA ILE A 80 -83.95 -97.33 60.11
C ILE A 80 -84.66 -97.53 58.77
N ASP A 81 -84.93 -96.45 58.04
CA ASP A 81 -85.51 -96.49 56.69
C ASP A 81 -84.45 -96.91 55.65
N ARG A 82 -84.58 -98.15 55.16
CA ARG A 82 -83.68 -98.79 54.19
C ARG A 82 -84.18 -98.75 52.75
N THR A 83 -85.11 -97.85 52.41
CA THR A 83 -85.55 -97.68 51.02
C THR A 83 -84.41 -97.21 50.11
N ILE A 84 -84.31 -97.78 48.91
CA ILE A 84 -83.29 -97.42 47.91
C ILE A 84 -83.64 -96.04 47.33
N PRO A 85 -82.70 -95.08 47.29
CA PRO A 85 -82.91 -93.79 46.65
C PRO A 85 -83.31 -93.90 45.17
N PRO A 86 -84.23 -93.07 44.67
CA PRO A 86 -84.52 -92.97 43.24
C PRO A 86 -83.35 -92.33 42.47
N ARG A 87 -83.40 -92.41 41.14
CA ARG A 87 -82.43 -91.71 40.28
C ARG A 87 -82.61 -90.18 40.41
N PRO A 88 -81.54 -89.38 40.40
CA PRO A 88 -81.66 -87.92 40.33
C PRO A 88 -82.35 -87.48 39.03
N ASP A 89 -83.29 -86.52 39.11
CA ASP A 89 -83.94 -85.93 37.93
C ASP A 89 -83.52 -84.46 37.73
N GLY A 90 -83.62 -83.99 36.49
CA GLY A 90 -83.35 -82.58 36.15
C GLY A 90 -81.89 -82.17 36.32
N VAL A 91 -80.95 -83.10 36.14
CA VAL A 91 -79.52 -82.79 36.19
C VAL A 91 -79.14 -81.93 34.97
N TYR A 92 -78.61 -80.75 35.21
CA TYR A 92 -78.04 -79.84 34.22
C TYR A 92 -76.71 -79.31 34.75
N GLY A 93 -75.84 -78.85 33.86
CA GLY A 93 -74.64 -78.13 34.27
C GLY A 93 -74.17 -77.16 33.22
N ALA A 94 -73.36 -76.22 33.69
CA ALA A 94 -72.75 -75.17 32.89
C ALA A 94 -71.32 -74.94 33.36
N ALA A 95 -70.44 -74.60 32.43
CA ALA A 95 -69.12 -74.11 32.75
C ALA A 95 -69.19 -72.62 33.13
N SER A 96 -68.50 -72.27 34.20
CA SER A 96 -68.15 -70.91 34.56
C SER A 96 -66.63 -70.79 34.61
N ILE A 97 -66.12 -69.56 34.62
CA ILE A 97 -64.68 -69.32 34.72
C ILE A 97 -64.19 -69.91 36.06
N GLY A 98 -63.37 -70.95 35.97
CA GLY A 98 -62.77 -71.64 37.12
C GLY A 98 -63.61 -72.75 37.74
N ALA A 99 -64.81 -73.07 37.22
CA ALA A 99 -65.59 -74.20 37.72
C ALA A 99 -66.59 -74.77 36.72
N ASN A 100 -66.86 -76.07 36.80
CA ASN A 100 -68.04 -76.68 36.18
C ASN A 100 -69.10 -76.88 37.25
N THR A 101 -70.26 -76.24 37.08
CA THR A 101 -71.34 -76.30 38.07
C THR A 101 -72.45 -77.22 37.60
N LEU A 102 -72.85 -78.13 38.47
CA LEU A 102 -73.94 -79.08 38.28
C LEU A 102 -75.08 -78.78 39.24
N ILE A 103 -76.30 -78.81 38.73
CA ILE A 103 -77.52 -78.58 39.48
C ILE A 103 -78.51 -79.70 39.15
N TRP A 104 -79.25 -80.17 40.14
CA TRP A 104 -80.31 -81.16 39.97
C TRP A 104 -81.55 -80.79 40.78
N THR A 105 -82.63 -81.54 40.62
CA THR A 105 -83.86 -81.31 41.39
C THR A 105 -83.66 -81.66 42.87
N ASP A 106 -84.24 -80.86 43.78
CA ASP A 106 -84.18 -81.09 45.23
C ASP A 106 -84.51 -82.54 45.63
N PRO A 107 -83.55 -83.31 46.19
CA PRO A 107 -83.73 -84.71 46.55
C PRO A 107 -84.90 -84.95 47.51
N PHE A 108 -85.19 -84.00 48.41
CA PHE A 108 -86.29 -84.12 49.37
C PHE A 108 -87.68 -84.06 48.72
N ARG A 109 -87.76 -83.62 47.45
CA ARG A 109 -89.00 -83.72 46.64
C ARG A 109 -89.22 -85.12 46.09
N GLN A 110 -88.15 -85.89 45.90
CA GLN A 110 -88.22 -87.24 45.33
C GLN A 110 -88.34 -88.31 46.40
N TYR A 111 -87.67 -88.16 47.55
CA TYR A 111 -87.67 -89.15 48.62
C TYR A 111 -87.20 -88.56 49.97
N ARG A 112 -87.50 -89.24 51.10
CA ARG A 112 -87.32 -88.67 52.45
C ARG A 112 -86.05 -89.08 53.19
N ASN A 113 -85.41 -90.19 52.84
CA ASN A 113 -84.21 -90.71 53.52
C ASN A 113 -82.90 -90.28 52.83
N HIS A 114 -82.85 -89.10 52.20
CA HIS A 114 -81.63 -88.56 51.57
C HIS A 114 -80.52 -88.28 52.59
N SER A 115 -79.29 -88.68 52.23
CA SER A 115 -78.05 -88.33 52.93
C SER A 115 -77.28 -87.28 52.13
N HIS A 116 -76.87 -87.64 50.92
CA HIS A 116 -76.14 -86.77 49.99
C HIS A 116 -76.24 -87.31 48.56
N ALA A 117 -75.89 -86.48 47.59
CA ALA A 117 -75.62 -86.88 46.21
C ALA A 117 -74.11 -87.09 46.03
N GLU A 118 -73.72 -88.13 45.30
CA GLU A 118 -72.35 -88.32 44.83
C GLU A 118 -72.25 -87.82 43.40
N VAL A 119 -71.22 -87.02 43.14
CA VAL A 119 -70.86 -86.55 41.80
C VAL A 119 -69.63 -87.31 41.34
N LEU A 120 -69.76 -87.96 40.19
CA LEU A 120 -68.69 -88.66 39.50
C LEU A 120 -68.31 -87.91 38.23
N ARG A 121 -67.05 -87.96 37.86
CA ARG A 121 -66.50 -87.30 36.67
C ARG A 121 -65.55 -88.22 35.92
N ALA A 122 -65.59 -88.15 34.60
CA ALA A 122 -64.56 -88.67 33.70
C ALA A 122 -64.11 -87.58 32.73
N GLU A 123 -62.86 -87.65 32.29
CA GLU A 123 -62.28 -86.73 31.31
C GLU A 123 -62.48 -87.27 29.89
N GLY A 124 -62.87 -86.40 28.97
CA GLY A 124 -63.14 -86.73 27.56
C GLY A 124 -64.60 -86.60 27.15
N GLU A 125 -64.81 -86.41 25.85
CA GLU A 125 -66.15 -86.30 25.27
C GLU A 125 -66.85 -87.67 25.16
N ASP A 126 -66.12 -88.78 25.11
CA ASP A 126 -66.67 -90.13 24.89
C ASP A 126 -66.65 -91.02 26.14
N SER A 127 -66.34 -90.48 27.31
CA SER A 127 -66.12 -91.26 28.52
C SER A 127 -67.38 -91.98 29.01
N LEU A 128 -67.20 -93.18 29.55
CA LEU A 128 -68.30 -94.03 30.03
C LEU A 128 -68.47 -93.96 31.56
N PRO A 129 -69.65 -94.28 32.11
CA PRO A 129 -69.89 -94.22 33.56
C PRO A 129 -68.98 -95.14 34.39
N GLY A 130 -68.43 -96.21 33.80
CA GLY A 130 -67.47 -97.11 34.47
C GLY A 130 -66.08 -96.51 34.65
N GLU A 131 -65.74 -95.47 33.88
CA GLU A 131 -64.47 -94.72 33.97
C GLU A 131 -64.59 -93.53 34.92
N ALA A 132 -65.81 -93.23 35.39
CA ALA A 132 -66.08 -92.08 36.22
C ALA A 132 -65.56 -92.29 37.65
N VAL A 133 -64.76 -91.34 38.11
CA VAL A 133 -64.25 -91.29 39.48
C VAL A 133 -65.14 -90.38 40.31
N LYS A 134 -65.47 -90.78 41.54
CA LYS A 134 -66.16 -89.92 42.50
C LYS A 134 -65.26 -88.73 42.85
N ILE A 135 -65.72 -87.52 42.53
CA ILE A 135 -64.98 -86.28 42.78
C ILE A 135 -65.48 -85.53 44.02
N GLY A 136 -66.71 -85.81 44.45
CA GLY A 136 -67.24 -85.17 45.65
C GLY A 136 -68.64 -85.61 46.00
N THR A 137 -69.13 -85.05 47.10
CA THR A 137 -70.50 -85.23 47.56
C THR A 137 -71.16 -83.87 47.77
N ALA A 138 -72.47 -83.82 47.58
CA ALA A 138 -73.28 -82.63 47.78
C ALA A 138 -74.48 -82.97 48.65
N ASN A 139 -74.65 -82.24 49.75
CA ASN A 139 -75.78 -82.42 50.65
C ASN A 139 -77.06 -81.72 50.15
N GLY A 140 -76.93 -80.90 49.11
CA GLY A 140 -78.02 -80.14 48.50
C GLY A 140 -78.22 -80.51 47.03
N SER A 141 -78.70 -79.54 46.25
CA SER A 141 -79.08 -79.73 44.84
C SER A 141 -78.09 -79.16 43.83
N ILE A 142 -76.89 -78.81 44.30
CA ILE A 142 -75.84 -78.15 43.52
C ILE A 142 -74.47 -78.67 43.93
N TYR A 143 -73.56 -78.78 42.96
CA TYR A 143 -72.15 -79.07 43.16
C TYR A 143 -71.31 -78.30 42.13
N SER A 144 -70.27 -77.61 42.59
CA SER A 144 -69.32 -76.92 41.72
C SER A 144 -67.97 -77.61 41.79
N ASP A 145 -67.49 -78.06 40.64
CA ASP A 145 -66.19 -78.68 40.47
C ASP A 145 -65.17 -77.61 40.03
N PHE A 146 -64.22 -77.27 40.90
CA PHE A 146 -63.17 -76.26 40.66
C PHE A 146 -61.85 -76.86 40.16
N THR A 147 -61.82 -78.18 39.96
CA THR A 147 -60.64 -78.93 39.51
C THR A 147 -60.51 -79.23 38.00
N PRO A 148 -61.50 -78.96 37.11
CA PRO A 148 -61.36 -79.16 35.67
C PRO A 148 -60.28 -78.26 35.05
N GLN A 149 -59.57 -78.78 34.05
CA GLN A 149 -58.64 -77.98 33.26
C GLN A 149 -59.40 -77.10 32.25
N PRO A 150 -59.03 -75.81 32.08
CA PRO A 150 -59.63 -74.95 31.08
C PRO A 150 -59.52 -75.51 29.65
N GLY A 151 -60.61 -75.44 28.88
CA GLY A 151 -60.67 -75.92 27.49
C GLY A 151 -60.79 -77.44 27.32
N VAL A 152 -60.91 -78.20 28.42
CA VAL A 152 -61.06 -79.66 28.39
C VAL A 152 -62.53 -80.06 28.61
N PHE A 153 -62.97 -81.07 27.87
CA PHE A 153 -64.29 -81.69 28.01
C PHE A 153 -64.32 -82.71 29.14
N TYR A 154 -65.34 -82.62 30.00
CA TYR A 154 -65.59 -83.58 31.07
C TYR A 154 -67.02 -84.09 31.03
N ARG A 155 -67.20 -85.37 31.36
CA ARG A 155 -68.52 -85.99 31.59
C ARG A 155 -68.78 -86.17 33.08
N TYR A 156 -70.01 -85.88 33.48
CA TYR A 156 -70.44 -85.96 34.88
C TYR A 156 -71.66 -86.85 35.09
N TRP A 157 -71.68 -87.53 36.23
CA TRP A 157 -72.79 -88.35 36.69
C TRP A 157 -73.13 -88.01 38.14
N VAL A 158 -74.42 -87.89 38.42
CA VAL A 158 -74.94 -87.74 39.79
C VAL A 158 -75.72 -88.99 40.18
N ARG A 159 -75.54 -89.46 41.41
CA ARG A 159 -76.39 -90.49 42.05
C ARG A 159 -76.68 -90.14 43.50
N PHE A 160 -77.78 -90.67 44.04
CA PHE A 160 -78.19 -90.38 45.43
C PHE A 160 -77.82 -91.48 46.41
N VAL A 161 -77.51 -91.10 47.64
CA VAL A 161 -77.17 -92.02 48.75
C VAL A 161 -78.14 -91.78 49.90
N SER A 162 -78.66 -92.86 50.49
CA SER A 162 -79.59 -92.79 51.63
C SER A 162 -78.87 -92.63 52.96
N ARG A 163 -79.61 -92.31 54.03
CA ARG A 163 -79.10 -92.28 55.41
C ARG A 163 -78.69 -93.64 55.96
N ALA A 164 -79.10 -94.72 55.30
CA ALA A 164 -78.68 -96.08 55.60
C ALA A 164 -77.49 -96.53 54.73
N ASP A 165 -76.82 -95.59 54.05
CA ASP A 165 -75.68 -95.82 53.15
C ASP A 165 -75.99 -96.70 51.94
N ILE A 166 -77.23 -96.61 51.44
CA ILE A 166 -77.67 -97.34 50.24
C ILE A 166 -77.55 -96.40 49.05
N THR A 167 -76.82 -96.84 48.03
CA THR A 167 -76.62 -96.11 46.77
C THR A 167 -77.77 -96.37 45.80
N GLY A 168 -78.29 -95.29 45.22
CA GLY A 168 -79.26 -95.32 44.13
C GLY A 168 -78.61 -95.34 42.74
N PRO A 169 -79.40 -95.52 41.68
CA PRO A 169 -78.91 -95.48 40.31
C PRO A 169 -78.39 -94.08 39.91
N ILE A 170 -77.47 -94.06 38.93
CA ILE A 170 -77.00 -92.83 38.27
C ILE A 170 -78.14 -92.17 37.48
N HIS A 171 -78.09 -90.84 37.35
CA HIS A 171 -79.13 -90.08 36.64
C HIS A 171 -79.24 -90.40 35.14
N SER A 172 -78.15 -90.81 34.49
CA SER A 172 -78.05 -91.05 33.05
C SER A 172 -76.93 -92.06 32.74
N SER A 173 -77.09 -92.90 31.71
CA SER A 173 -76.04 -93.79 31.21
C SER A 173 -74.97 -93.07 30.37
N VAL A 174 -75.31 -91.93 29.77
CA VAL A 174 -74.41 -91.12 28.91
C VAL A 174 -73.67 -90.05 29.71
N GLY A 175 -74.25 -89.60 30.82
CA GLY A 175 -73.70 -88.51 31.62
C GLY A 175 -73.88 -87.14 30.97
N LEU A 176 -73.51 -86.10 31.71
CA LEU A 176 -73.62 -84.71 31.30
C LEU A 176 -72.25 -84.21 30.79
N LEU A 177 -72.19 -83.75 29.54
CA LEU A 177 -70.97 -83.19 28.94
C LEU A 177 -70.85 -81.69 29.25
N ILE A 178 -69.69 -81.26 29.74
CA ILE A 178 -69.36 -79.85 29.99
C ILE A 178 -67.96 -79.55 29.44
N GLU A 179 -67.83 -78.52 28.62
CA GLU A 179 -66.54 -77.95 28.20
C GLU A 179 -66.13 -76.85 29.19
N THR A 180 -64.97 -76.99 29.81
CA THR A 180 -64.51 -76.03 30.83
C THR A 180 -64.12 -74.68 30.18
N ALA A 181 -64.65 -73.57 30.69
CA ALA A 181 -64.36 -72.24 30.13
C ALA A 181 -62.89 -71.84 30.28
N ILE A 182 -62.30 -71.26 29.21
CA ILE A 182 -60.93 -70.73 29.21
C ILE A 182 -60.92 -69.31 29.81
N PRO A 183 -60.13 -69.03 30.87
CA PRO A 183 -60.00 -67.68 31.42
C PRO A 183 -59.38 -66.69 30.43
N ALA A 184 -59.88 -65.46 30.40
CA ALA A 184 -59.39 -64.40 29.50
C ALA A 184 -57.89 -64.08 29.69
N ALA A 185 -57.35 -64.23 30.90
CA ALA A 185 -55.93 -64.01 31.18
C ALA A 185 -55.02 -64.96 30.37
N VAL A 186 -55.42 -66.22 30.23
CA VAL A 186 -54.69 -67.24 29.46
C VAL A 186 -54.72 -66.91 27.96
N MET A 187 -55.85 -66.39 27.47
CA MET A 187 -55.95 -65.94 26.08
C MET A 187 -55.07 -64.72 25.79
N ILE A 188 -55.01 -63.75 26.71
CA ILE A 188 -54.16 -62.56 26.55
C ILE A 188 -52.68 -62.97 26.53
N GLU A 189 -52.27 -63.85 27.45
CA GLU A 189 -50.89 -64.36 27.50
C GLU A 189 -50.52 -65.10 26.20
N ALA A 190 -51.42 -65.94 25.67
CA ALA A 190 -51.20 -66.61 24.40
C ALA A 190 -51.08 -65.64 23.20
N ILE A 191 -51.94 -64.61 23.14
CA ILE A 191 -51.89 -63.60 22.08
C ILE A 191 -50.62 -62.74 22.19
N SER A 192 -50.25 -62.32 23.41
CA SER A 192 -49.01 -61.56 23.65
C SER A 192 -47.78 -62.37 23.26
N GLY A 193 -47.71 -63.65 23.64
CA GLY A 193 -46.63 -64.55 23.21
C GLY A 193 -46.55 -64.70 21.69
N GLN A 194 -47.68 -64.84 20.99
CA GLN A 194 -47.71 -64.91 19.53
C GLN A 194 -47.26 -63.61 18.84
N ILE A 195 -47.56 -62.45 19.44
CA ILE A 195 -47.09 -61.16 18.93
C ILE A 195 -45.57 -61.06 19.10
N ASP A 196 -45.03 -61.46 20.24
CA ASP A 196 -43.58 -61.40 20.52
C ASP A 196 -42.77 -62.39 19.69
N GLU A 197 -43.30 -63.59 19.44
CA GLU A 197 -42.69 -64.60 18.56
C GLU A 197 -42.85 -64.29 17.06
N SER A 198 -43.64 -63.27 16.70
CA SER A 198 -43.84 -62.87 15.32
C SER A 198 -42.55 -62.37 14.67
N VAL A 199 -42.32 -62.80 13.42
CA VAL A 199 -41.23 -62.28 12.56
C VAL A 199 -41.26 -60.76 12.46
N LEU A 200 -42.45 -60.15 12.49
CA LEU A 200 -42.61 -58.70 12.45
C LEU A 200 -42.08 -58.03 13.72
N ALA A 201 -42.36 -58.58 14.91
CA ALA A 201 -41.86 -58.04 16.17
C ALA A 201 -40.33 -58.11 16.23
N GLY A 202 -39.75 -59.24 15.82
CA GLY A 202 -38.29 -59.37 15.68
C GLY A 202 -37.68 -58.34 14.72
N SER A 203 -38.28 -58.14 13.54
CA SER A 203 -37.79 -57.17 12.54
C SER A 203 -37.92 -55.71 13.00
N LEU A 204 -39.03 -55.35 13.65
CA LEU A 204 -39.23 -54.02 14.21
C LEU A 204 -38.25 -53.75 15.36
N ASN A 205 -38.08 -54.70 16.26
CA ASN A 205 -37.11 -54.57 17.37
C ASN A 205 -35.68 -54.40 16.85
N GLN A 206 -35.27 -55.12 15.80
CA GLN A 206 -33.95 -54.90 15.18
C GLN A 206 -33.78 -53.48 14.65
N ARG A 207 -34.80 -52.92 13.98
CA ARG A 207 -34.75 -51.55 13.46
C ARG A 207 -34.78 -50.51 14.59
N ILE A 208 -35.62 -50.70 15.60
CA ILE A 208 -35.72 -49.83 16.76
C ILE A 208 -34.39 -49.82 17.52
N ASN A 209 -33.75 -50.99 17.68
CA ASN A 209 -32.44 -51.09 18.32
C ASN A 209 -31.34 -50.32 17.57
N LEU A 210 -31.42 -50.17 16.25
CA LEU A 210 -30.49 -49.30 15.51
C LEU A 210 -30.81 -47.81 15.70
N ILE A 211 -32.06 -47.45 15.98
CA ILE A 211 -32.44 -46.04 16.21
C ILE A 211 -32.04 -45.62 17.63
N ASP A 212 -32.44 -46.39 18.64
CA ASP A 212 -32.26 -46.09 20.07
C ASP A 212 -30.98 -46.71 20.66
N GLY A 213 -30.24 -47.45 19.84
CA GLY A 213 -29.03 -48.14 20.25
C GLY A 213 -27.89 -47.19 20.64
N PRO A 214 -26.98 -47.63 21.50
CA PRO A 214 -25.82 -46.85 21.91
C PRO A 214 -24.86 -46.62 20.72
N ASP A 215 -23.92 -45.68 20.90
CA ASP A 215 -22.88 -45.40 19.91
C ASP A 215 -21.90 -46.56 19.67
N SER A 216 -21.86 -47.53 20.59
CA SER A 216 -21.10 -48.77 20.49
C SER A 216 -21.75 -49.82 19.58
N LEU A 217 -23.03 -49.67 19.24
CA LEU A 217 -23.72 -50.55 18.29
C LEU A 217 -23.47 -50.05 16.87
N GLU A 218 -22.77 -50.84 16.07
CA GLU A 218 -22.49 -50.50 14.67
C GLU A 218 -23.79 -50.31 13.87
N GLY A 219 -23.84 -49.24 13.06
CA GLY A 219 -25.01 -48.88 12.28
C GLY A 219 -26.13 -48.21 13.09
N SER A 220 -25.98 -48.06 14.40
CA SER A 220 -26.93 -47.24 15.17
C SER A 220 -26.83 -45.77 14.77
N VAL A 221 -27.93 -45.03 14.95
CA VAL A 221 -27.95 -43.58 14.69
C VAL A 221 -26.88 -42.87 15.53
N ALA A 222 -26.73 -43.25 16.80
CA ALA A 222 -25.71 -42.71 17.69
C ALA A 222 -24.29 -42.97 17.17
N SER A 223 -24.02 -44.18 16.65
CA SER A 223 -22.72 -44.56 16.08
C SER A 223 -22.40 -43.75 14.81
N ILE A 224 -23.37 -43.64 13.91
CA ILE A 224 -23.22 -42.88 12.65
C ILE A 224 -22.98 -41.38 12.95
N ILE A 225 -23.74 -40.79 13.86
CA ILE A 225 -23.57 -39.39 14.26
C ILE A 225 -22.19 -39.16 14.90
N LYS A 226 -21.71 -40.10 15.71
CA LYS A 226 -20.38 -40.01 16.32
C LYS A 226 -19.27 -40.00 15.25
N VAL A 227 -19.34 -40.90 14.28
CA VAL A 227 -18.38 -40.98 13.17
C VAL A 227 -18.41 -39.70 12.34
N GLU A 228 -19.59 -39.22 11.96
CA GLU A 228 -19.76 -37.97 11.22
C GLU A 228 -19.24 -36.75 12.00
N SER A 229 -19.54 -36.68 13.30
CA SER A 229 -19.07 -35.62 14.18
C SER A 229 -17.54 -35.60 14.26
N GLN A 230 -16.91 -36.77 14.41
CA GLN A 230 -15.45 -36.88 14.40
C GLN A 230 -14.85 -36.48 13.06
N ALA A 231 -15.46 -36.88 11.94
CA ALA A 231 -15.01 -36.49 10.60
C ALA A 231 -15.08 -34.97 10.39
N ARG A 232 -16.15 -34.32 10.85
CA ARG A 232 -16.27 -32.84 10.80
C ARG A 232 -15.26 -32.14 11.68
N VAL A 233 -15.03 -32.62 12.90
CA VAL A 233 -14.02 -32.05 13.80
C VAL A 233 -12.62 -32.13 13.16
N GLU A 234 -12.29 -33.25 12.52
CA GLU A 234 -11.01 -33.39 11.82
C GLU A 234 -10.91 -32.43 10.62
N GLN A 235 -11.98 -32.30 9.84
CA GLN A 235 -12.04 -31.34 8.74
C GLN A 235 -11.88 -29.90 9.23
N ASP A 236 -12.53 -29.52 10.33
CA ASP A 236 -12.46 -28.19 10.92
C ASP A 236 -11.06 -27.90 11.49
N ASN A 237 -10.38 -28.91 12.04
CA ASN A 237 -8.98 -28.80 12.46
C ASN A 237 -8.06 -28.52 11.26
N VAL A 238 -8.22 -29.25 10.15
CA VAL A 238 -7.45 -29.03 8.92
C VAL A 238 -7.73 -27.65 8.34
N LEU A 239 -8.99 -27.22 8.27
CA LEU A 239 -9.38 -25.90 7.79
C LEU A 239 -8.78 -24.79 8.68
N SER A 240 -8.79 -24.97 10.00
CA SER A 240 -8.17 -24.03 10.94
C SER A 240 -6.67 -23.90 10.74
N GLN A 241 -5.97 -25.02 10.47
CA GLN A 241 -4.55 -24.99 10.12
C GLN A 241 -4.29 -24.23 8.82
N GLN A 242 -5.09 -24.50 7.77
CA GLN A 242 -4.99 -23.78 6.49
C GLN A 242 -5.22 -22.28 6.65
N ILE A 243 -6.21 -21.87 7.46
CA ILE A 243 -6.48 -20.47 7.79
C ILE A 243 -5.27 -19.83 8.50
N ASN A 244 -4.67 -20.52 9.47
CA ASN A 244 -3.48 -20.02 10.18
C ASN A 244 -2.27 -19.87 9.25
N THR A 245 -2.05 -20.85 8.35
CA THR A 245 -1.00 -20.75 7.32
C THR A 245 -1.25 -19.57 6.39
N LEU A 246 -2.48 -19.39 5.91
CA LEU A 246 -2.85 -18.27 5.06
C LEU A 246 -2.65 -16.93 5.77
N ALA A 247 -3.07 -16.81 7.03
CA ALA A 247 -2.88 -15.61 7.84
C ALA A 247 -1.39 -15.26 8.01
N SER A 248 -0.54 -16.25 8.26
CA SER A 248 0.91 -16.06 8.33
C SER A 248 1.51 -15.59 6.99
N GLN A 249 1.07 -16.17 5.87
CA GLN A 249 1.52 -15.75 4.55
C GLN A 249 1.08 -14.33 4.21
N VAL A 250 -0.17 -13.98 4.53
CA VAL A 250 -0.71 -12.62 4.32
C VAL A 250 0.06 -11.60 5.16
N ASN A 251 0.34 -11.89 6.43
CA ASN A 251 1.12 -11.01 7.28
C ASN A 251 2.56 -10.85 6.77
N SER A 252 3.20 -11.94 6.32
CA SER A 252 4.52 -11.91 5.72
C SER A 252 4.56 -11.07 4.44
N ASN A 253 3.55 -11.23 3.57
CA ASN A 253 3.41 -10.44 2.36
C ASN A 253 3.18 -8.95 2.67
N LEU A 254 2.36 -8.63 3.68
CA LEU A 254 2.13 -7.25 4.11
C LEU A 254 3.43 -6.58 4.57
N SER A 255 4.25 -7.26 5.38
CA SER A 255 5.56 -6.75 5.79
C SER A 255 6.50 -6.56 4.59
N ALA A 256 6.57 -7.54 3.68
CA ALA A 256 7.40 -7.42 2.48
C ALA A 256 6.99 -6.22 1.61
N ILE A 257 5.67 -5.99 1.43
CA ILE A 257 5.14 -4.85 0.67
C ILE A 257 5.48 -3.53 1.36
N GLN A 258 5.37 -3.45 2.70
CA GLN A 258 5.74 -2.26 3.45
C GLN A 258 7.22 -1.93 3.33
N THR A 259 8.09 -2.94 3.48
CA THR A 259 9.54 -2.78 3.28
C THR A 259 9.84 -2.29 1.87
N GLU A 260 9.27 -2.92 0.86
CA GLU A 260 9.48 -2.54 -0.53
C GLU A 260 8.95 -1.12 -0.83
N SER A 261 7.80 -0.74 -0.27
CA SER A 261 7.27 0.62 -0.39
C SER A 261 8.20 1.66 0.22
N GLN A 262 8.79 1.37 1.39
CA GLN A 262 9.77 2.24 2.05
C GLN A 262 11.05 2.34 1.21
N THR A 263 11.57 1.21 0.72
CA THR A 263 12.77 1.17 -0.13
C THR A 263 12.57 1.95 -1.42
N ARG A 264 11.43 1.78 -2.10
CA ARG A 264 11.10 2.56 -3.30
C ARG A 264 10.97 4.05 -3.02
N ALA A 265 10.38 4.45 -1.89
CA ALA A 265 10.28 5.86 -1.51
C ALA A 265 11.68 6.49 -1.34
N THR A 266 12.57 5.82 -0.61
CA THR A 266 13.96 6.27 -0.42
C THR A 266 14.74 6.31 -1.74
N GLN A 267 14.56 5.32 -2.62
CA GLN A 267 15.15 5.33 -3.96
C GLN A 267 14.66 6.52 -4.80
N ASN A 268 13.36 6.81 -4.75
CA ASN A 268 12.78 7.95 -5.47
C ASN A 268 13.29 9.29 -4.93
N GLU A 269 13.44 9.43 -3.62
CA GLU A 269 14.06 10.62 -3.00
C GLU A 269 15.52 10.80 -3.45
N ALA A 270 16.31 9.72 -3.45
CA ALA A 270 17.69 9.74 -3.91
C ALA A 270 17.80 10.09 -5.40
N LEU A 271 16.94 9.52 -6.24
CA LEU A 271 16.88 9.83 -7.67
C LEU A 271 16.48 11.29 -7.91
N ALA A 272 15.50 11.81 -7.16
CA ALA A 272 15.10 13.21 -7.24
C ALA A 272 16.26 14.16 -6.88
N LEU A 273 17.06 13.83 -5.86
CA LEU A 273 18.27 14.57 -5.52
C LEU A 273 19.30 14.53 -6.64
N GLN A 274 19.57 13.35 -7.21
CA GLN A 274 20.49 13.20 -8.34
C GLN A 274 20.05 14.03 -9.56
N ILE A 275 18.75 14.03 -9.87
CA ILE A 275 18.17 14.84 -10.94
C ILE A 275 18.39 16.34 -10.68
N ASN A 276 18.11 16.81 -9.45
CA ASN A 276 18.32 18.21 -9.09
C ASN A 276 19.80 18.63 -9.19
N THR A 277 20.73 17.76 -8.78
CA THR A 277 22.17 18.00 -8.93
C THR A 277 22.57 18.11 -10.40
N VAL A 278 22.12 17.18 -11.25
CA VAL A 278 22.41 17.22 -12.70
C VAL A 278 21.82 18.48 -13.33
N TYR A 279 20.60 18.86 -12.96
CA TYR A 279 19.95 20.08 -13.45
C TYR A 279 20.74 21.34 -13.07
N ALA A 280 21.19 21.44 -11.81
CA ALA A 280 22.02 22.56 -11.35
C ALA A 280 23.35 22.62 -12.12
N GLN A 281 24.07 21.50 -12.22
CA GLN A 281 25.33 21.43 -12.98
C GLN A 281 25.13 21.79 -14.46
N SER A 282 24.01 21.38 -15.06
CA SER A 282 23.68 21.74 -16.44
C SER A 282 23.52 23.25 -16.63
N ASN A 283 22.87 23.94 -15.68
CA ASN A 283 22.70 25.39 -15.73
C ASN A 283 24.02 26.13 -15.49
N GLU A 284 24.86 25.64 -14.59
CA GLU A 284 26.23 26.15 -14.39
C GLU A 284 27.07 25.99 -15.66
N ASN A 285 27.04 24.81 -16.27
CA ASN A 285 27.75 24.54 -17.53
C ASN A 285 27.26 25.45 -18.65
N ALA A 286 25.94 25.66 -18.79
CA ALA A 286 25.39 26.57 -19.78
C ALA A 286 25.91 28.02 -19.57
N SER A 287 25.98 28.48 -18.32
CA SER A 287 26.50 29.81 -17.97
C SER A 287 28.01 29.93 -18.24
N ALA A 288 28.78 28.89 -17.91
CA ALA A 288 30.21 28.82 -18.18
C ALA A 288 30.49 28.86 -19.70
N ILE A 289 29.72 28.11 -20.49
CA ILE A 289 29.81 28.11 -21.96
C ILE A 289 29.49 29.51 -22.54
N GLN A 290 28.47 30.18 -22.03
CA GLN A 290 28.12 31.55 -22.46
C GLN A 290 29.26 32.53 -22.15
N THR A 291 29.81 32.47 -20.94
CA THR A 291 30.95 33.31 -20.51
C THR A 291 32.17 33.07 -21.41
N GLU A 292 32.49 31.81 -21.66
CA GLU A 292 33.60 31.42 -22.51
C GLU A 292 33.36 31.88 -23.97
N SER A 293 32.13 31.77 -24.48
CA SER A 293 31.78 32.25 -25.82
C SER A 293 31.95 33.77 -25.96
N GLN A 294 31.55 34.56 -24.95
CA GLN A 294 31.75 36.01 -24.93
C GLN A 294 33.24 36.38 -24.81
N THR A 295 33.98 35.65 -23.98
CA THR A 295 35.42 35.84 -23.80
C THR A 295 36.16 35.58 -25.11
N ARG A 296 35.87 34.46 -25.80
CA ARG A 296 36.44 34.16 -27.12
C ARG A 296 36.06 35.21 -28.17
N ALA A 297 34.81 35.67 -28.21
CA ALA A 297 34.41 36.73 -29.14
C ALA A 297 35.18 38.04 -28.90
N THR A 298 35.39 38.40 -27.63
CA THR A 298 36.19 39.57 -27.24
C THR A 298 37.64 39.40 -27.66
N GLN A 299 38.24 38.24 -27.40
CA GLN A 299 39.61 37.92 -27.82
C GLN A 299 39.76 37.99 -29.35
N PHE A 300 38.79 37.49 -30.12
CA PHE A 300 38.81 37.60 -31.59
C PHE A 300 38.72 39.04 -32.07
N ASN A 301 37.90 39.88 -31.44
CA ASN A 301 37.84 41.31 -31.77
C ASN A 301 39.18 42.00 -31.48
N THR A 302 39.80 41.73 -30.32
CA THR A 302 41.12 42.28 -29.98
C THR A 302 42.19 41.82 -30.96
N LEU A 303 42.19 40.53 -31.33
CA LEU A 303 43.13 39.99 -32.32
C LEU A 303 42.92 40.63 -33.70
N ALA A 304 41.67 40.80 -34.13
CA ALA A 304 41.36 41.47 -35.39
C ALA A 304 41.83 42.94 -35.41
N GLN A 305 41.69 43.65 -34.29
CA GLN A 305 42.23 45.01 -34.13
C GLN A 305 43.76 45.02 -34.20
N GLN A 306 44.43 44.12 -33.49
CA GLN A 306 45.90 43.98 -33.55
C GLN A 306 46.37 43.68 -34.98
N ILE A 307 45.70 42.78 -35.70
CA ILE A 307 45.99 42.49 -37.11
C ILE A 307 45.82 43.74 -37.96
N THR A 308 44.75 44.50 -37.77
CA THR A 308 44.49 45.75 -38.51
C THR A 308 45.58 46.80 -38.24
N THR A 309 46.01 46.96 -36.99
CA THR A 309 47.11 47.86 -36.61
C THR A 309 48.41 47.45 -37.29
N VAL A 310 48.78 46.16 -37.23
CA VAL A 310 50.00 45.65 -37.89
C VAL A 310 49.92 45.82 -39.41
N GLN A 311 48.75 45.61 -40.02
CA GLN A 311 48.55 45.87 -41.46
C GLN A 311 48.80 47.34 -41.81
N SER A 312 48.25 48.29 -41.03
CA SER A 312 48.46 49.73 -41.25
C SER A 312 49.93 50.13 -41.06
N GLU A 313 50.58 49.66 -40.00
CA GLU A 313 52.00 49.93 -39.76
C GLU A 313 52.87 49.39 -40.90
N PHE A 314 52.55 48.21 -41.43
CA PHE A 314 53.24 47.62 -42.58
C PHE A 314 53.00 48.40 -43.88
N GLU A 315 51.78 48.88 -44.11
CA GLU A 315 51.46 49.75 -45.26
C GLU A 315 52.22 51.09 -45.18
N ASP A 316 52.25 51.73 -44.01
CA ASP A 316 52.99 52.98 -43.76
C ASP A 316 54.50 52.79 -43.94
N GLU A 317 55.07 51.70 -43.39
CA GLU A 317 56.49 51.36 -43.55
C GLU A 317 56.83 51.08 -45.03
N THR A 318 55.95 50.39 -45.75
CA THR A 318 56.08 50.16 -47.20
C THR A 318 56.07 51.48 -47.98
N ALA A 319 55.16 52.40 -47.64
CA ALA A 319 55.08 53.72 -48.29
C ALA A 319 56.32 54.58 -48.00
N ALA A 320 56.82 54.58 -46.76
CA ALA A 320 58.05 55.29 -46.38
C ALA A 320 59.28 54.74 -47.13
N ILE A 321 59.39 53.41 -47.26
CA ILE A 321 60.43 52.75 -48.06
C ILE A 321 60.28 53.08 -49.54
N GLN A 322 59.07 53.03 -50.10
CA GLN A 322 58.83 53.34 -51.51
C GLN A 322 59.15 54.81 -51.83
N GLN A 323 58.81 55.75 -50.95
CA GLN A 323 59.19 57.16 -51.08
C GLN A 323 60.71 57.36 -51.01
N THR A 324 61.40 56.61 -50.15
CA THR A 324 62.88 56.62 -50.08
C THR A 324 63.50 56.02 -51.34
N LEU A 325 62.96 54.91 -51.86
CA LEU A 325 63.42 54.25 -53.08
C LEU A 325 63.12 55.05 -54.36
N THR A 326 61.96 55.69 -54.51
CA THR A 326 61.71 56.60 -55.64
C THR A 326 62.62 57.82 -55.61
N THR A 327 63.06 58.23 -54.41
CA THR A 327 64.09 59.28 -54.26
C THR A 327 65.50 58.77 -54.60
N GLN A 328 65.70 57.44 -54.68
CA GLN A 328 67.01 56.81 -54.91
C GLN A 328 67.09 55.95 -56.20
N GLY A 329 66.00 55.84 -56.96
CA GLY A 329 65.80 54.79 -57.96
C GLY A 329 65.13 55.27 -59.24
N SER A 330 65.85 56.06 -60.04
CA SER A 330 65.78 55.97 -61.50
C SER A 330 67.20 55.81 -62.04
N ALA A 331 67.89 54.78 -61.55
CA ALA A 331 69.17 54.33 -62.05
C ALA A 331 68.95 53.07 -62.90
N VAL A 332 68.75 53.24 -64.21
CA VAL A 332 68.93 52.17 -65.20
C VAL A 332 69.64 52.78 -66.41
N ASP A 333 70.82 52.23 -66.69
CA ASP A 333 71.77 52.50 -67.79
C ASP A 333 72.61 53.80 -67.80
N GLY A 334 73.79 53.70 -67.18
CA GLY A 334 74.87 54.69 -67.28
C GLY A 334 74.83 55.70 -66.12
N LEU A 335 75.88 55.74 -65.31
CA LEU A 335 75.88 56.37 -63.98
C LEU A 335 75.74 57.90 -64.04
N THR A 336 74.51 58.39 -64.18
CA THR A 336 74.12 59.79 -64.00
C THR A 336 73.53 59.95 -62.59
N ALA A 337 74.10 60.84 -61.79
CA ALA A 337 73.50 61.22 -60.51
C ALA A 337 72.65 62.47 -60.74
N GLN A 338 71.33 62.32 -60.61
CA GLN A 338 70.37 63.41 -60.70
C GLN A 338 69.65 63.54 -59.35
N TRP A 339 69.55 64.77 -58.86
CA TRP A 339 68.68 65.12 -57.74
C TRP A 339 67.87 66.34 -58.12
N GLU A 340 66.54 66.24 -58.01
CA GLU A 340 65.63 67.35 -58.29
C GLU A 340 64.52 67.43 -57.23
N VAL A 341 64.09 68.66 -56.96
CA VAL A 341 62.90 68.98 -56.18
C VAL A 341 62.00 69.83 -57.07
N LYS A 342 60.81 69.31 -57.37
CA LYS A 342 59.82 69.95 -58.26
C LYS A 342 58.51 70.22 -57.52
N SER A 343 57.91 71.38 -57.77
CA SER A 343 56.53 71.73 -57.43
C SER A 343 55.76 72.05 -58.72
N ASP A 344 54.54 71.55 -58.83
CA ASP A 344 53.62 71.84 -59.94
C ASP A 344 52.25 72.15 -59.36
N VAL A 345 51.78 73.39 -59.56
CA VAL A 345 50.44 73.83 -59.15
C VAL A 345 49.78 74.50 -60.34
N ASN A 346 48.71 73.89 -60.86
CA ASN A 346 47.94 74.41 -61.99
C ASN A 346 48.80 74.73 -63.24
N GLY A 347 49.87 73.97 -63.50
CA GLY A 347 50.73 74.13 -64.67
C GLY A 347 51.86 75.14 -64.49
N LEU A 348 51.98 75.80 -63.33
CA LEU A 348 53.14 76.59 -62.97
C LEU A 348 54.15 75.70 -62.24
N VAL A 349 55.29 75.46 -62.90
CA VAL A 349 56.36 74.58 -62.38
C VAL A 349 57.47 75.43 -61.77
N GLY A 350 57.84 75.11 -60.53
CA GLY A 350 59.03 75.64 -59.87
C GLY A 350 59.90 74.50 -59.33
N GLY A 351 61.21 74.69 -59.28
CA GLY A 351 62.10 73.63 -58.77
C GLY A 351 63.58 73.97 -58.75
N VAL A 352 64.36 73.09 -58.14
CA VAL A 352 65.81 73.13 -58.07
C VAL A 352 66.37 71.75 -58.38
N GLY A 353 67.44 71.68 -59.16
CA GLY A 353 68.07 70.41 -59.49
C GLY A 353 69.56 70.53 -59.78
N PHE A 354 70.28 69.44 -59.50
CA PHE A 354 71.68 69.25 -59.87
C PHE A 354 71.77 68.00 -60.74
N PHE A 355 72.47 68.13 -61.86
CA PHE A 355 72.68 67.08 -62.84
C PHE A 355 74.17 66.88 -62.99
N ASN A 356 74.65 65.67 -62.69
CA ASN A 356 76.06 65.30 -62.85
C ASN A 356 76.17 64.07 -63.73
N ASN A 357 76.77 64.26 -64.91
CA ASN A 357 76.99 63.22 -65.91
C ASN A 357 78.44 62.69 -65.90
N GLY A 358 79.28 63.11 -64.95
CA GLY A 358 80.68 62.71 -64.81
C GLY A 358 81.70 63.64 -65.51
N GLU A 359 81.26 64.54 -66.39
CA GLU A 359 82.12 65.51 -67.09
C GLU A 359 81.75 66.96 -66.75
N THR A 360 80.46 67.26 -66.63
CA THR A 360 79.92 68.56 -66.24
C THR A 360 78.92 68.42 -65.08
N VAL A 361 78.83 69.48 -64.27
CA VAL A 361 77.81 69.61 -63.24
C VAL A 361 76.93 70.79 -63.61
N ASP A 362 75.68 70.52 -63.94
CA ASP A 362 74.69 71.55 -64.24
C ASP A 362 73.79 71.77 -63.02
N PHE A 363 73.65 73.04 -62.62
CA PHE A 363 72.73 73.46 -61.56
C PHE A 363 71.65 74.37 -62.13
N GLY A 364 70.40 73.92 -62.04
CA GLY A 364 69.24 74.65 -62.55
C GLY A 364 68.30 75.07 -61.43
N ILE A 365 67.88 76.34 -61.44
CA ILE A 365 66.76 76.84 -60.63
C ILE A 365 65.70 77.37 -61.59
N VAL A 366 64.48 76.86 -61.49
CA VAL A 366 63.32 77.37 -62.22
C VAL A 366 62.42 78.08 -61.21
N ALA A 367 62.44 79.40 -61.23
CA ALA A 367 61.63 80.23 -60.35
C ALA A 367 61.44 81.65 -60.92
N ASP A 368 60.26 82.25 -60.67
CA ASP A 368 60.02 83.66 -60.98
C ASP A 368 60.84 84.61 -60.10
N ARG A 369 61.25 84.17 -58.88
CA ARG A 369 62.02 84.98 -57.92
C ARG A 369 62.99 84.11 -57.12
N LEU A 370 64.29 84.40 -57.23
CA LEU A 370 65.37 83.80 -56.41
C LEU A 370 65.86 84.78 -55.34
N TRP A 371 65.92 84.34 -54.09
CA TRP A 371 66.38 85.14 -52.95
C TRP A 371 67.08 84.25 -51.92
N ILE A 372 68.22 84.71 -51.39
CA ILE A 372 68.98 84.04 -50.33
C ILE A 372 68.82 84.89 -49.08
N THR A 373 68.09 84.39 -48.08
CA THR A 373 67.92 85.07 -46.79
C THR A 373 68.53 84.24 -45.66
N PRO A 374 69.20 84.87 -44.68
CA PRO A 374 69.48 84.19 -43.41
C PRO A 374 68.17 83.91 -42.65
N PRO A 375 68.14 82.89 -41.78
CA PRO A 375 66.89 82.40 -41.17
C PRO A 375 66.13 83.41 -40.31
N ASN A 376 66.81 84.43 -39.74
CA ASN A 376 66.25 85.29 -38.69
C ASN A 376 66.73 86.77 -38.77
N GLY A 377 66.41 87.51 -39.84
CA GLY A 377 66.79 88.93 -39.96
C GLY A 377 65.63 89.84 -40.37
N THR A 378 65.28 90.82 -39.53
CA THR A 378 64.36 91.93 -39.86
C THR A 378 65.07 92.94 -40.76
N GLY A 379 64.82 92.86 -42.06
CA GLY A 379 65.38 93.75 -43.07
C GLY A 379 65.80 92.97 -44.30
N MET A 380 64.86 92.83 -45.25
CA MET A 380 65.08 92.11 -46.51
C MET A 380 66.08 92.87 -47.39
N LEU A 381 67.38 92.68 -47.16
CA LEU A 381 68.41 93.12 -48.09
C LEU A 381 68.47 92.10 -49.23
N LYS A 382 68.23 92.55 -50.47
CA LYS A 382 68.29 91.72 -51.68
C LYS A 382 69.60 92.04 -52.43
N PRO A 383 70.70 91.29 -52.19
CA PRO A 383 71.99 91.62 -52.80
C PRO A 383 72.04 91.30 -54.31
N PHE A 384 71.24 90.34 -54.78
CA PHE A 384 71.12 89.93 -56.16
C PHE A 384 69.63 89.65 -56.47
N ILE A 385 69.08 90.33 -57.47
CA ILE A 385 67.73 90.04 -57.99
C ILE A 385 67.74 90.13 -59.51
N ILE A 386 67.12 89.15 -60.15
CA ILE A 386 66.76 89.22 -61.57
C ILE A 386 65.30 89.65 -61.58
N GLN A 387 65.04 90.83 -62.13
CA GLN A 387 63.68 91.36 -62.27
C GLN A 387 63.56 92.01 -63.65
N ASP A 388 62.49 91.69 -64.37
CA ASP A 388 62.17 92.26 -65.69
C ASP A 388 63.33 92.13 -66.71
N GLY A 389 64.07 91.02 -66.66
CA GLY A 389 65.21 90.73 -67.56
C GLY A 389 66.50 91.47 -67.22
N ALA A 390 66.54 92.25 -66.13
CA ALA A 390 67.73 92.96 -65.67
C ALA A 390 68.23 92.44 -64.32
N VAL A 391 69.55 92.45 -64.16
CA VAL A 391 70.22 92.10 -62.90
C VAL A 391 70.39 93.37 -62.07
N TYR A 392 69.85 93.38 -60.86
CA TYR A 392 70.07 94.44 -59.89
C TYR A 392 70.97 93.93 -58.75
N MET A 393 72.07 94.65 -58.52
CA MET A 393 73.04 94.38 -57.46
C MET A 393 73.27 95.65 -56.63
N ASN A 394 73.30 95.52 -55.30
CA ASN A 394 73.52 96.66 -54.40
C ASN A 394 75.00 97.11 -54.39
N VAL A 395 75.93 96.16 -54.33
CA VAL A 395 77.39 96.40 -54.42
C VAL A 395 78.02 95.24 -55.20
N ALA A 396 78.84 95.54 -56.21
CA ALA A 396 79.60 94.55 -56.96
C ALA A 396 81.10 94.71 -56.69
N VAL A 397 81.75 93.65 -56.23
CA VAL A 397 83.21 93.55 -56.16
C VAL A 397 83.64 92.65 -57.31
N ILE A 398 84.16 93.25 -58.38
CA ILE A 398 84.59 92.52 -59.58
C ILE A 398 86.12 92.52 -59.58
N LYS A 399 86.73 91.33 -59.47
CA LYS A 399 88.19 91.19 -59.44
C LYS A 399 88.82 91.66 -60.76
N GLU A 400 88.21 91.27 -61.88
CA GLU A 400 88.59 91.69 -63.24
C GLU A 400 87.31 91.92 -64.05
N GLY A 401 86.96 93.19 -64.29
CA GLY A 401 85.78 93.56 -65.06
C GLY A 401 86.16 94.02 -66.47
N SER A 402 85.65 93.33 -67.50
CA SER A 402 85.69 93.82 -68.88
C SER A 402 84.33 94.41 -69.23
N ILE A 403 84.31 95.67 -69.68
CA ILE A 403 83.09 96.37 -70.13
C ILE A 403 83.36 96.83 -71.56
N ASP A 404 82.79 96.13 -72.54
CA ASP A 404 82.94 96.48 -73.97
C ASP A 404 82.21 97.79 -74.29
N GLU A 405 80.98 97.95 -73.78
CA GLU A 405 80.20 99.19 -73.89
C GLU A 405 79.48 99.48 -72.57
N GLY A 406 79.81 100.61 -71.93
CA GLY A 406 79.24 101.00 -70.65
C GLY A 406 78.41 102.28 -70.75
N ARG A 407 77.14 102.22 -70.33
CA ARG A 407 76.35 103.43 -70.02
C ARG A 407 76.59 103.81 -68.56
N ILE A 408 77.62 104.63 -68.32
CA ILE A 408 78.00 105.08 -66.98
C ILE A 408 77.47 106.51 -66.79
N GLY A 409 76.85 106.80 -65.64
CA GLY A 409 76.44 108.16 -65.26
C GLY A 409 77.65 109.09 -64.98
N PRO A 410 77.41 110.31 -64.46
CA PRO A 410 78.49 111.23 -64.10
C PRO A 410 79.50 110.58 -63.14
N ILE A 411 80.78 110.61 -63.52
CA ILE A 411 81.88 110.07 -62.71
C ILE A 411 82.67 111.21 -62.07
N ASN A 412 83.02 111.05 -60.79
CA ASN A 412 83.94 111.96 -60.11
C ASN A 412 85.38 111.53 -60.46
N PHE A 413 86.15 112.41 -61.10
CA PHE A 413 87.45 112.10 -61.70
C PHE A 413 88.59 111.77 -60.71
N GLY A 414 88.40 111.94 -59.40
CA GLY A 414 89.44 111.66 -58.39
C GLY A 414 89.81 110.18 -58.20
N LYS A 415 89.23 109.27 -58.99
CA LYS A 415 89.50 107.82 -58.95
C LYS A 415 90.11 107.27 -60.24
N ILE A 416 90.29 108.12 -61.26
CA ILE A 416 90.97 107.73 -62.50
C ILE A 416 92.45 108.10 -62.35
N VAL A 417 93.32 107.16 -62.63
CA VAL A 417 94.78 107.31 -62.58
C VAL A 417 95.38 106.98 -63.95
N ASP A 418 96.54 107.53 -64.24
CA ASP A 418 97.33 107.17 -65.42
C ASP A 418 98.02 105.80 -65.26
N SER A 419 98.79 105.37 -66.25
CA SER A 419 99.50 104.09 -66.26
C SER A 419 100.52 103.94 -65.13
N GLU A 420 100.93 105.05 -64.51
CA GLU A 420 101.85 105.10 -63.37
C GLU A 420 101.12 105.30 -62.03
N GLY A 421 99.78 105.24 -62.03
CA GLY A 421 98.94 105.31 -60.83
C GLY A 421 98.77 106.71 -60.26
N GLN A 422 99.11 107.77 -60.99
CA GLN A 422 98.91 109.15 -60.55
C GLN A 422 97.53 109.68 -60.98
N PRO A 423 96.87 110.53 -60.18
CA PRO A 423 95.59 111.11 -60.58
C PRO A 423 95.70 111.92 -61.88
N VAL A 424 94.80 111.66 -62.83
CA VAL A 424 94.68 112.45 -64.08
C VAL A 424 94.06 113.83 -63.85
N THR A 425 93.70 114.15 -62.60
CA THR A 425 93.12 115.43 -62.19
C THR A 425 94.10 116.30 -61.41
N THR A 426 93.88 117.61 -61.46
CA THR A 426 94.50 118.57 -60.54
C THR A 426 93.94 118.40 -59.12
N LEU A 427 94.58 119.02 -58.13
CA LEU A 427 94.10 119.04 -56.74
C LEU A 427 92.68 119.62 -56.58
N ALA A 428 92.22 120.43 -57.53
CA ALA A 428 90.86 120.98 -57.56
C ALA A 428 89.84 120.05 -58.26
N GLY A 429 90.25 118.83 -58.66
CA GLY A 429 89.38 117.84 -59.30
C GLY A 429 89.09 118.12 -60.78
N GLN A 430 89.79 119.08 -61.39
CA GLN A 430 89.70 119.34 -62.83
C GLN A 430 90.63 118.39 -63.59
N LEU A 431 90.23 117.92 -64.77
CA LEU A 431 91.10 117.09 -65.62
C LEU A 431 92.36 117.88 -66.00
N LYS A 432 93.53 117.28 -65.82
CA LYS A 432 94.80 117.91 -66.24
C LYS A 432 94.79 118.01 -67.76
N ALA A 433 95.13 119.19 -68.29
CA ALA A 433 95.07 119.44 -69.74
C ALA A 433 95.98 118.51 -70.56
N GLU A 434 97.10 118.06 -69.99
CA GLU A 434 98.02 117.08 -70.62
C GLU A 434 97.38 115.71 -70.90
N GLN A 435 96.29 115.40 -70.20
CA GLN A 435 95.52 114.15 -70.38
C GLN A 435 94.37 114.32 -71.39
N ILE A 436 94.29 115.47 -72.06
CA ILE A 436 93.32 115.76 -73.12
C ILE A 436 94.05 115.74 -74.46
N SER A 437 93.66 114.83 -75.35
CA SER A 437 94.13 114.86 -76.75
C SER A 437 93.43 116.00 -77.50
N THR A 438 94.19 116.97 -78.00
CA THR A 438 93.67 118.28 -78.46
C THR A 438 93.60 118.46 -79.97
N GLU A 439 93.63 117.38 -80.77
CA GLU A 439 93.65 117.49 -82.25
C GLU A 439 92.52 118.36 -82.83
N ASN A 440 91.33 118.41 -82.21
CA ASN A 440 90.19 119.23 -82.67
C ASN A 440 89.36 119.80 -81.51
N MET A 441 89.99 120.53 -80.57
CA MET A 441 89.25 121.10 -79.43
C MET A 441 88.56 122.42 -79.79
N THR A 442 87.22 122.45 -79.73
CA THR A 442 86.39 123.67 -79.87
C THR A 442 85.77 124.09 -78.54
N ILE A 443 85.89 125.38 -78.18
CA ILE A 443 85.28 125.97 -76.98
C ILE A 443 84.09 126.84 -77.42
N SER A 444 82.87 126.46 -77.02
CA SER A 444 81.63 126.97 -77.64
C SER A 444 81.14 128.33 -77.15
N GLU A 445 81.55 128.82 -75.97
CA GLU A 445 80.85 129.95 -75.35
C GLU A 445 81.78 131.13 -75.01
N THR A 446 82.82 130.98 -74.19
CA THR A 446 83.86 132.01 -73.98
C THR A 446 85.08 131.44 -73.25
N ALA A 447 86.30 131.76 -73.69
CA ALA A 447 87.52 131.33 -73.01
C ALA A 447 88.30 132.54 -72.47
N THR A 448 88.59 132.55 -71.18
CA THR A 448 89.45 133.57 -70.54
C THR A 448 90.84 132.98 -70.35
N PHE A 449 91.84 133.54 -71.04
CA PHE A 449 93.24 133.14 -70.87
C PHE A 449 93.95 134.12 -69.94
N LEU A 450 94.39 133.63 -68.77
CA LEU A 450 95.15 134.42 -67.80
C LEU A 450 96.64 134.22 -68.05
N GLY A 451 97.34 135.29 -68.46
CA GLY A 451 98.77 135.27 -68.77
C GLY A 451 99.06 135.52 -70.26
N ASN A 452 100.13 134.91 -70.77
CA ASN A 452 100.50 135.07 -72.17
C ASN A 452 99.74 134.04 -73.03
N LEU A 453 99.09 134.51 -74.10
CA LEU A 453 98.57 133.64 -75.14
C LEU A 453 99.59 133.60 -76.28
N ASP A 454 100.14 132.43 -76.55
CA ASP A 454 101.06 132.18 -77.66
C ASP A 454 100.38 131.25 -78.66
N ILE A 455 99.88 131.82 -79.76
CA ILE A 455 99.33 131.04 -80.87
C ILE A 455 100.45 130.89 -81.88
N LYS A 456 101.07 129.72 -81.90
CA LYS A 456 102.17 129.38 -82.82
C LYS A 456 101.67 128.37 -83.84
N SER A 457 101.72 128.75 -85.11
CA SER A 457 101.60 127.77 -86.18
C SER A 457 102.90 126.94 -86.22
N ALA A 458 102.80 125.64 -85.96
CA ALA A 458 103.96 124.75 -86.02
C ALA A 458 104.49 124.56 -87.46
N SER A 459 103.65 124.77 -88.47
CA SER A 459 103.96 124.52 -89.88
C SER A 459 104.50 125.74 -90.62
N SER A 460 104.06 126.95 -90.29
CA SER A 460 104.51 128.20 -90.93
C SER A 460 105.46 129.04 -90.05
N GLY A 461 105.55 128.75 -88.76
CA GLY A 461 106.42 129.51 -87.84
C GLY A 461 105.89 130.91 -87.47
N GLU A 462 104.87 131.41 -88.18
CA GLU A 462 104.10 132.59 -87.80
C GLU A 462 103.54 132.42 -86.39
N ARG A 463 103.58 133.51 -85.62
CA ARG A 463 103.00 133.50 -84.28
C ARG A 463 102.42 134.84 -83.87
N LEU A 464 101.31 134.76 -83.15
CA LEU A 464 100.72 135.85 -82.42
C LEU A 464 101.09 135.69 -80.94
N GLN A 465 101.84 136.65 -80.42
CA GLN A 465 102.14 136.74 -78.99
C GLN A 465 101.37 137.90 -78.38
N ILE A 466 100.42 137.57 -77.52
CA ILE A 466 99.76 138.55 -76.64
C ILE A 466 100.46 138.46 -75.29
N LYS A 467 101.21 139.51 -74.94
CA LYS A 467 101.84 139.67 -73.62
C LYS A 467 101.22 140.88 -72.93
N ASN A 468 101.26 140.91 -71.60
CA ASN A 468 100.57 141.90 -70.73
C ASN A 468 100.28 143.26 -71.39
N SER A 469 101.31 143.96 -71.87
CA SER A 469 101.16 145.32 -72.40
C SER A 469 101.30 145.44 -73.92
N LYS A 470 101.53 144.33 -74.66
CA LYS A 470 101.79 144.36 -76.10
C LYS A 470 101.30 143.12 -76.83
N ILE A 471 100.71 143.33 -78.00
CA ILE A 471 100.44 142.29 -78.98
C ILE A 471 101.49 142.39 -80.07
N GLN A 472 102.17 141.28 -80.32
CA GLN A 472 103.23 141.18 -81.31
C GLN A 472 102.91 140.07 -82.30
N VAL A 473 102.87 140.40 -83.57
CA VAL A 473 102.75 139.43 -84.66
C VAL A 473 104.10 139.30 -85.34
N PHE A 474 104.55 138.06 -85.47
CA PHE A 474 105.77 137.71 -86.18
C PHE A 474 105.41 136.93 -87.44
N ASN A 475 106.05 137.27 -88.56
CA ASN A 475 105.94 136.49 -89.78
C ASN A 475 106.82 135.23 -89.72
N GLU A 476 106.76 134.41 -90.78
CA GLU A 476 107.48 133.12 -90.89
C GLU A 476 108.99 133.26 -90.66
N ASP A 477 109.60 134.35 -91.13
CA ASP A 477 111.03 134.66 -90.96
C ASP A 477 111.40 135.22 -89.58
N ASN A 478 110.46 135.12 -88.63
CA ASN A 478 110.62 135.59 -87.26
C ASN A 478 110.75 137.12 -87.12
N ASN A 479 110.41 137.86 -88.17
CA ASN A 479 110.44 139.31 -88.17
C ASN A 479 109.13 139.86 -87.61
N LEU A 480 109.28 140.87 -86.77
CA LEU A 480 108.17 141.54 -86.14
C LEU A 480 107.48 142.42 -87.18
N VAL A 481 106.28 142.02 -87.59
CA VAL A 481 105.51 142.69 -88.63
C VAL A 481 104.44 143.62 -88.08
N LEU A 482 103.95 143.35 -86.86
CA LEU A 482 102.99 144.22 -86.19
C LEU A 482 103.26 144.25 -84.69
N VAL A 483 103.33 145.45 -84.12
CA VAL A 483 103.22 145.66 -82.67
C VAL A 483 102.11 146.64 -82.39
N LEU A 484 101.25 146.26 -81.46
CA LEU A 484 100.27 147.14 -80.85
C LEU A 484 100.60 147.25 -79.36
N GLY A 485 101.01 148.45 -78.92
CA GLY A 485 101.25 148.82 -77.50
C GLY A 485 102.65 149.39 -77.18
N ASN A 486 102.73 150.71 -76.92
CA ASN A 486 103.76 151.37 -76.09
C ASN A 486 103.19 152.69 -75.51
N LEU A 487 103.11 152.77 -74.18
CA LEU A 487 103.24 153.99 -73.38
C LEU A 487 103.94 153.56 -72.08
N THR A 488 105.26 153.77 -72.02
CA THR A 488 105.87 154.41 -70.84
C THR A 488 105.00 155.61 -70.45
N GLU A 489 104.61 155.84 -69.19
CA GLU A 489 105.24 155.47 -67.91
C GLU A 489 104.74 154.19 -67.22
#